data_AF-A0A934FCA7-F1
#
_entry.id   AF-A0A934FCA7-F1
#
_cell.length_a   1.000
_cell.length_b   1.000
_cell.length_c   1.000
_cell.angle_alpha   90.00
_cell.angle_beta   90.00
_cell.angle_gamma   90.00
#
_symmetry.space_group_name_H-M   'P 1'
#
loop_
_entity.id
_entity.type
_entity.pdbx_description
1 polymer ?
#
loop_
_entity_poly.entity_id
_entity_poly.type
_entity_poly.pdbx_seq_one_letter_code
_entity_poly.pdbx_strand_id
1 'polypeptide(L)'
;MSVHLERMQSIQAMLAAGHRCVELERHSLLLWGLIGGWLCGFTDFFINGDSFPDNTQRAIAVFLWLAAWLGGMSWLDHRLTHKARLARAETLPFAQAQVTRAWWMLLAIGTLATFAMFFHGGGIMVYALWTVLLGLGMFVFGLFSRPLVEWIGLATILLGIAGLAAGLPFVTARWLTAAVFAVGLPFAGWLAARSDNGGIRLRIAYVTLWLVAVIAAGLIAARMVPSAAPPTPATATLKLPAGSAVPLYVDMESPLLAIAPTDALSMRVTRDTEVALTDGQPDGRYRFDGGDWHSVKDGILTLRIDRIRPQVTHGNPTVRMHGDFVFHGERR
;
A
#
# COMPACT_ATOMS: atom_id res chain seq x y z
N MET A 1 -35.55 -35.32 33.95
CA MET A 1 -34.61 -34.18 33.99
C MET A 1 -35.37 -32.96 33.50
N SER A 2 -35.37 -31.85 34.24
CA SER A 2 -36.29 -30.73 33.98
C SER A 2 -35.80 -29.86 32.82
N VAL A 3 -36.72 -29.46 31.93
CA VAL A 3 -36.49 -28.58 30.76
C VAL A 3 -35.79 -27.26 31.13
N HIS A 4 -35.92 -26.82 32.38
CA HIS A 4 -35.22 -25.65 32.91
C HIS A 4 -33.71 -25.87 33.11
N LEU A 5 -33.29 -27.09 33.47
CA LEU A 5 -31.88 -27.45 33.62
C LEU A 5 -31.18 -27.51 32.25
N GLU A 6 -31.86 -28.04 31.23
CA GLU A 6 -31.38 -28.00 29.84
C GLU A 6 -31.30 -26.56 29.29
N ARG A 7 -32.26 -25.69 29.61
CA ARG A 7 -32.20 -24.26 29.24
C ARG A 7 -31.07 -23.52 29.94
N MET A 8 -30.84 -23.74 31.23
CA MET A 8 -29.73 -23.09 31.93
C MET A 8 -28.38 -23.60 31.45
N GLN A 9 -28.26 -24.91 31.15
CA GLN A 9 -27.05 -25.48 30.57
C GLN A 9 -26.80 -24.98 29.14
N SER A 10 -27.84 -24.78 28.32
CA SER A 10 -27.67 -24.20 26.99
C SER A 10 -27.34 -22.71 27.03
N ILE A 11 -27.87 -21.95 28.00
CA ILE A 11 -27.50 -20.55 28.23
C ILE A 11 -26.06 -20.44 28.78
N GLN A 12 -25.67 -21.29 29.73
CA GLN A 12 -24.29 -21.35 30.22
C GLN A 12 -23.32 -21.81 29.14
N ALA A 13 -23.71 -22.78 28.31
CA ALA A 13 -22.92 -23.21 27.16
C ALA A 13 -22.85 -22.11 26.10
N MET A 14 -23.92 -21.33 25.86
CA MET A 14 -23.90 -20.16 24.97
C MET A 14 -23.05 -19.02 25.53
N LEU A 15 -23.10 -18.74 26.82
CA LEU A 15 -22.25 -17.74 27.48
C LEU A 15 -20.79 -18.19 27.48
N ALA A 16 -20.52 -19.45 27.82
CA ALA A 16 -19.18 -20.02 27.79
C ALA A 16 -18.62 -20.17 26.36
N ALA A 17 -19.47 -20.43 25.37
CA ALA A 17 -19.11 -20.40 23.95
C ALA A 17 -18.91 -18.97 23.44
N GLY A 18 -19.65 -17.98 23.96
CA GLY A 18 -19.40 -16.56 23.75
C GLY A 18 -18.07 -16.09 24.36
N HIS A 19 -17.57 -16.80 25.38
CA HIS A 19 -16.23 -16.62 25.95
C HIS A 19 -15.12 -17.36 25.17
N ARG A 20 -15.44 -18.26 24.23
CA ARG A 20 -14.42 -18.82 23.34
C ARG A 20 -14.04 -17.75 22.33
N CYS A 21 -12.90 -17.14 22.61
CA CYS A 21 -12.23 -16.14 21.79
C CYS A 21 -12.24 -16.53 20.32
N VAL A 22 -12.37 -15.55 19.43
CA VAL A 22 -12.21 -15.73 18.00
C VAL A 22 -10.78 -16.20 17.75
N GLU A 23 -10.59 -17.48 17.44
CA GLU A 23 -9.28 -18.01 17.09
C GLU A 23 -9.07 -17.94 15.57
N LEU A 24 -8.20 -17.02 15.16
CA LEU A 24 -7.64 -17.00 13.82
C LEU A 24 -6.79 -18.24 13.61
N GLU A 25 -7.12 -19.01 12.58
CA GLU A 25 -6.30 -20.15 12.20
C GLU A 25 -4.95 -19.66 11.66
N ARG A 26 -3.87 -20.37 12.00
CA ARG A 26 -2.51 -19.97 11.61
C ARG A 26 -2.34 -19.90 10.09
N HIS A 27 -3.04 -20.76 9.35
CA HIS A 27 -2.98 -20.74 7.88
C HIS A 27 -3.56 -19.45 7.29
N SER A 28 -4.57 -18.85 7.93
CA SER A 28 -5.20 -17.62 7.42
C SER A 28 -4.22 -16.44 7.48
N LEU A 29 -3.49 -16.27 8.58
CA LEU A 29 -2.47 -15.20 8.70
C LEU A 29 -1.32 -15.36 7.70
N LEU A 30 -0.87 -16.61 7.48
CA LEU A 30 0.16 -16.91 6.48
C LEU A 30 -0.33 -16.61 5.07
N LEU A 31 -1.55 -17.04 4.75
CA LEU A 31 -2.13 -16.94 3.43
C LEU A 31 -2.47 -15.47 3.09
N TRP A 32 -3.07 -14.74 4.03
CA TRP A 32 -3.31 -13.29 3.87
C TRP A 32 -2.01 -12.51 3.76
N GLY A 33 -1.00 -12.86 4.56
CA GLY A 33 0.31 -12.21 4.52
C GLY A 33 1.03 -12.44 3.20
N LEU A 34 1.04 -13.67 2.70
CA LEU A 34 1.70 -14.03 1.46
C LEU A 34 1.02 -13.38 0.26
N ILE A 35 -0.31 -13.47 0.16
CA ILE A 35 -1.05 -12.91 -0.98
C ILE A 35 -1.06 -11.38 -0.93
N GLY A 36 -1.26 -10.77 0.23
CA GLY A 36 -1.20 -9.31 0.38
C GLY A 36 0.19 -8.75 0.08
N GLY A 37 1.25 -9.43 0.54
CA GLY A 37 2.63 -9.07 0.26
C GLY A 37 2.97 -9.21 -1.22
N TRP A 38 2.50 -10.29 -1.86
CA TRP A 38 2.63 -10.51 -3.30
C TRP A 38 1.96 -9.40 -4.10
N LEU A 39 0.71 -9.07 -3.77
CA LEU A 39 -0.04 -8.00 -4.42
C LEU A 39 0.66 -6.65 -4.27
N CYS A 40 1.12 -6.29 -3.07
CA CYS A 40 1.81 -5.01 -2.88
C CYS A 40 3.19 -4.97 -3.56
N GLY A 41 3.95 -6.08 -3.51
CA GLY A 41 5.31 -6.14 -4.02
C GLY A 41 5.40 -6.24 -5.54
N PHE A 42 4.45 -6.90 -6.20
CA PHE A 42 4.61 -7.30 -7.61
C PHE A 42 3.53 -6.78 -8.56
N THR A 43 2.49 -6.08 -8.08
CA THR A 43 1.47 -5.54 -9.00
C THR A 43 2.08 -4.61 -10.06
N ASP A 44 2.96 -3.68 -9.66
CA ASP A 44 3.61 -2.76 -10.60
C ASP A 44 4.60 -3.47 -11.56
N PHE A 45 5.04 -4.68 -11.23
CA PHE A 45 5.90 -5.46 -12.13
C PHE A 45 5.10 -6.03 -13.31
N PHE A 46 3.90 -6.54 -13.04
CA PHE A 46 3.03 -7.13 -14.06
C PHE A 46 2.17 -6.08 -14.78
N ILE A 47 1.76 -5.03 -14.08
CA ILE A 47 0.84 -4.00 -14.59
C ILE A 47 1.52 -2.65 -14.42
N ASN A 48 2.23 -2.21 -15.47
CA ASN A 48 2.92 -0.92 -15.51
C ASN A 48 2.41 -0.04 -16.65
N GLY A 49 2.81 1.24 -16.63
CA GLY A 49 2.46 2.21 -17.67
C GLY A 49 3.04 1.89 -19.05
N ASP A 50 4.12 1.13 -19.12
CA ASP A 50 4.72 0.72 -20.40
C ASP A 50 3.86 -0.37 -21.10
N SER A 51 3.25 -1.26 -20.31
CA SER A 51 2.38 -2.34 -20.80
C SER A 51 0.93 -1.88 -21.00
N PHE A 52 0.45 -0.97 -20.16
CA PHE A 52 -0.89 -0.38 -20.23
C PHE A 52 -0.80 1.15 -20.20
N PRO A 53 -0.63 1.80 -21.37
CA PRO A 53 -0.51 3.25 -21.46
C PRO A 53 -1.83 3.95 -21.08
N ASP A 54 -2.96 3.38 -21.52
CA ASP A 54 -4.30 3.86 -21.16
C ASP A 54 -4.60 3.56 -19.69
N ASN A 55 -4.89 4.63 -18.94
CA ASN A 55 -5.17 4.57 -17.52
C ASN A 55 -6.45 3.76 -17.20
N THR A 56 -7.45 3.77 -18.09
CA THR A 56 -8.69 3.02 -17.92
C THR A 56 -8.43 1.52 -18.04
N GLN A 57 -7.66 1.10 -19.05
CA GLN A 57 -7.25 -0.29 -19.23
C GLN A 57 -6.41 -0.78 -18.05
N ARG A 58 -5.48 0.06 -17.58
CA ARG A 58 -4.66 -0.23 -16.40
C ARG A 58 -5.50 -0.41 -15.14
N ALA A 59 -6.50 0.46 -14.92
CA ALA A 59 -7.42 0.36 -13.79
C ALA A 59 -8.21 -0.96 -13.81
N ILE A 60 -8.74 -1.36 -14.98
CA ILE A 60 -9.47 -2.62 -15.15
C ILE A 60 -8.53 -3.81 -14.92
N ALA A 61 -7.30 -3.76 -15.46
CA ALA A 61 -6.32 -4.82 -15.26
C ALA A 61 -5.98 -5.01 -13.77
N VAL A 62 -5.73 -3.93 -13.03
CA VAL A 62 -5.48 -3.98 -11.58
C VAL A 62 -6.70 -4.48 -10.82
N PHE A 63 -7.91 -4.03 -11.19
CA PHE A 63 -9.14 -4.51 -10.55
C PHE A 63 -9.33 -6.03 -10.72
N LEU A 64 -9.16 -6.53 -11.95
CA LEU A 64 -9.25 -7.96 -12.24
C LEU A 64 -8.14 -8.75 -11.53
N TRP A 65 -6.93 -8.20 -11.48
CA TRP A 65 -5.80 -8.80 -10.76
C TRP A 65 -6.09 -8.93 -9.25
N LEU A 66 -6.54 -7.86 -8.60
CA LEU A 66 -6.92 -7.87 -7.19
C LEU A 66 -8.10 -8.82 -6.95
N ALA A 67 -9.13 -8.78 -7.79
CA ALA A 67 -10.30 -9.65 -7.66
C ALA A 67 -9.93 -11.13 -7.80
N ALA A 68 -9.06 -11.48 -8.75
CA ALA A 68 -8.59 -12.85 -8.94
C ALA A 68 -7.82 -13.37 -7.73
N TRP A 69 -6.85 -12.59 -7.23
CA TRP A 69 -6.03 -13.00 -6.08
C TRP A 69 -6.81 -13.00 -4.77
N LEU A 70 -7.59 -11.97 -4.46
CA LEU A 70 -8.39 -11.89 -3.23
C LEU A 70 -9.58 -12.85 -3.26
N GLY A 71 -10.19 -13.07 -4.41
CA GLY A 71 -11.25 -14.07 -4.60
C GLY A 71 -10.72 -15.49 -4.44
N GLY A 72 -9.59 -15.81 -5.08
CA GLY A 72 -8.91 -17.10 -4.92
C GLY A 72 -8.45 -17.35 -3.48
N MET A 73 -7.91 -16.30 -2.84
CA MET A 73 -7.57 -16.29 -1.42
C MET A 73 -8.78 -16.60 -0.52
N SER A 74 -9.90 -15.90 -0.73
CA SER A 74 -11.14 -16.09 0.04
C SER A 74 -11.67 -17.51 -0.08
N TRP A 75 -11.70 -18.03 -1.30
CA TRP A 75 -12.12 -19.40 -1.56
C TRP A 75 -11.21 -20.43 -0.88
N LEU A 76 -9.88 -20.24 -0.98
CA LEU A 76 -8.91 -21.16 -0.39
C LEU A 76 -8.98 -21.14 1.15
N ASP A 77 -9.03 -19.95 1.74
CA ASP A 77 -9.15 -19.76 3.20
C ASP A 77 -10.46 -20.37 3.72
N HIS A 78 -11.58 -20.18 3.01
CA HIS A 78 -12.85 -20.78 3.35
C HIS A 78 -12.77 -22.32 3.31
N ARG A 79 -12.18 -22.90 2.25
CA ARG A 79 -12.05 -24.36 2.14
C ARG A 79 -11.14 -24.96 3.22
N LEU A 80 -10.00 -24.33 3.51
CA LEU A 80 -9.07 -24.81 4.53
C LEU A 80 -9.68 -24.71 5.93
N THR A 81 -10.36 -23.59 6.23
CA THR A 81 -11.03 -23.38 7.51
C THR A 81 -12.18 -24.36 7.69
N HIS A 82 -12.98 -24.61 6.66
CA HIS A 82 -14.06 -25.60 6.69
C HIS A 82 -13.51 -27.01 6.95
N LYS A 83 -12.44 -27.43 6.25
CA LYS A 83 -11.79 -28.73 6.46
C LYS A 83 -11.21 -28.89 7.86
N ALA A 84 -10.49 -27.88 8.36
CA ALA A 84 -9.88 -27.91 9.68
C ALA A 84 -10.93 -28.04 10.79
N ARG A 85 -12.07 -27.37 10.65
CA ARG A 85 -13.14 -27.38 11.65
C ARG A 85 -14.01 -28.64 11.59
N LEU A 86 -14.26 -29.18 10.40
CA LEU A 86 -14.87 -30.51 10.26
C LEU A 86 -14.05 -31.58 10.98
N ALA A 87 -12.72 -31.52 10.86
CA ALA A 87 -11.83 -32.45 11.55
C ALA A 87 -11.86 -32.30 13.09
N ARG A 88 -12.22 -31.11 13.61
CA ARG A 88 -12.35 -30.83 15.05
C ARG A 88 -13.79 -30.94 15.58
N ALA A 89 -14.78 -31.21 14.73
CA ALA A 89 -16.20 -31.23 15.05
C ALA A 89 -16.71 -29.94 15.75
N GLU A 90 -16.15 -28.78 15.41
CA GLU A 90 -16.49 -27.49 16.01
C GLU A 90 -17.48 -26.70 15.13
N THR A 91 -18.51 -26.13 15.76
CA THR A 91 -19.40 -25.17 15.09
C THR A 91 -18.80 -23.75 15.13
N LEU A 92 -19.03 -22.97 14.08
CA LEU A 92 -18.49 -21.60 13.99
C LEU A 92 -19.17 -20.68 15.02
N PRO A 93 -18.42 -20.00 15.90
CA PRO A 93 -18.97 -18.97 16.75
C PRO A 93 -19.56 -17.84 15.91
N PHE A 94 -20.72 -17.32 16.30
CA PHE A 94 -21.38 -16.22 15.60
C PHE A 94 -20.46 -15.00 15.45
N ALA A 95 -19.71 -14.64 16.50
CA ALA A 95 -18.77 -13.54 16.49
C ALA A 95 -17.68 -13.71 15.41
N GLN A 96 -17.12 -14.91 15.27
CA GLN A 96 -16.12 -15.21 14.25
C GLN A 96 -16.68 -15.01 12.84
N ALA A 97 -17.90 -15.47 12.57
CA ALA A 97 -18.53 -15.29 11.26
C ALA A 97 -18.74 -13.81 10.92
N GLN A 98 -19.13 -12.98 11.90
CA GLN A 98 -19.31 -11.54 11.69
C GLN A 98 -17.98 -10.81 11.49
N VAL A 99 -16.96 -11.12 12.29
CA VAL A 99 -15.64 -10.50 12.14
C VAL A 99 -15.00 -10.87 10.81
N THR A 100 -15.08 -12.14 10.39
CA THR A 100 -14.58 -12.57 9.08
C THR A 100 -15.35 -11.90 7.93
N ARG A 101 -16.66 -11.68 8.08
CA ARG A 101 -17.44 -10.93 7.08
C ARG A 101 -16.97 -9.47 6.99
N ALA A 102 -16.79 -8.81 8.14
CA ALA A 102 -16.27 -7.45 8.19
C ALA A 102 -14.87 -7.34 7.55
N TRP A 103 -14.01 -8.33 7.80
CA TRP A 103 -12.70 -8.44 7.15
C TRP A 103 -12.79 -8.46 5.62
N TRP A 104 -13.63 -9.33 5.05
CA TRP A 104 -13.82 -9.38 3.59
C TRP A 104 -14.44 -8.09 3.03
N MET A 105 -15.32 -7.43 3.78
CA MET A 105 -15.85 -6.12 3.39
C MET A 105 -14.76 -5.05 3.35
N LEU A 106 -13.83 -5.03 4.32
CA LEU A 106 -12.70 -4.11 4.31
C LEU A 106 -11.79 -4.32 3.09
N LEU A 107 -11.50 -5.57 2.72
CA LEU A 107 -10.72 -5.89 1.52
C LEU A 107 -11.45 -5.48 0.23
N ALA A 108 -12.77 -5.65 0.17
CA ALA A 108 -13.57 -5.18 -0.96
C ALA A 108 -13.55 -3.64 -1.07
N ILE A 109 -13.66 -2.93 0.06
CA ILE A 109 -13.52 -1.47 0.11
C ILE A 109 -12.12 -1.05 -0.36
N GLY A 110 -11.06 -1.71 0.09
CA GLY A 110 -9.69 -1.45 -0.36
C GLY A 110 -9.52 -1.63 -1.88
N THR A 111 -10.14 -2.66 -2.44
CA THR A 111 -10.14 -2.93 -3.88
C THR A 111 -10.87 -1.85 -4.66
N LEU A 112 -12.09 -1.48 -4.25
CA LEU A 112 -12.88 -0.44 -4.89
C LEU A 112 -12.21 0.93 -4.77
N ALA A 113 -11.62 1.25 -3.62
CA ALA A 113 -10.89 2.49 -3.42
C ALA A 113 -9.62 2.54 -4.29
N THR A 114 -8.89 1.43 -4.41
CA THR A 114 -7.74 1.34 -5.33
C THR A 114 -8.17 1.60 -6.77
N PHE A 115 -9.29 1.00 -7.21
CA PHE A 115 -9.86 1.25 -8.53
C PHE A 115 -10.27 2.71 -8.73
N ALA A 116 -10.94 3.32 -7.74
CA ALA A 116 -11.33 4.72 -7.80
C ALA A 116 -10.12 5.69 -7.88
N MET A 117 -9.02 5.37 -7.22
CA MET A 117 -7.78 6.18 -7.24
C MET A 117 -7.11 6.23 -8.61
N PHE A 118 -7.42 5.30 -9.53
CA PHE A 118 -6.97 5.44 -10.92
C PHE A 118 -7.63 6.62 -11.62
N PHE A 119 -8.90 6.93 -11.32
CA PHE A 119 -9.66 7.99 -11.99
C PHE A 119 -9.56 9.34 -11.27
N HIS A 120 -9.46 9.31 -9.94
CA HIS A 120 -9.44 10.52 -9.10
C HIS A 120 -8.05 10.91 -8.58
N GLY A 121 -7.02 10.11 -8.91
CA GLY A 121 -5.67 10.26 -8.38
C GLY A 121 -5.51 9.66 -6.98
N GLY A 122 -4.31 9.78 -6.41
CA GLY A 122 -3.98 9.25 -5.08
C GLY A 122 -3.20 7.93 -5.08
N GLY A 123 -2.49 7.59 -6.16
CA GLY A 123 -1.69 6.36 -6.25
C GLY A 123 -0.73 6.12 -5.07
N ILE A 124 -0.12 7.18 -4.52
CA ILE A 124 0.75 7.08 -3.33
C ILE A 124 -0.03 6.72 -2.05
N MET A 125 -1.32 7.07 -1.99
CA MET A 125 -2.20 6.80 -0.85
C MET A 125 -2.69 5.35 -0.83
N VAL A 126 -2.59 4.61 -1.95
CA VAL A 126 -3.04 3.21 -2.06
C VAL A 126 -2.37 2.35 -0.98
N TYR A 127 -1.05 2.44 -0.83
CA TYR A 127 -0.31 1.62 0.13
C TYR A 127 -0.61 2.01 1.59
N ALA A 128 -0.74 3.31 1.87
CA ALA A 128 -1.18 3.78 3.19
C ALA A 128 -2.60 3.26 3.51
N LEU A 129 -3.53 3.33 2.56
CA LEU A 129 -4.90 2.82 2.69
C LEU A 129 -4.89 1.31 3.01
N TRP A 130 -4.19 0.49 2.22
CA TRP A 130 -4.11 -0.94 2.46
C TRP A 130 -3.50 -1.27 3.83
N THR A 131 -2.48 -0.52 4.25
CA THR A 131 -1.89 -0.66 5.58
C THR A 131 -2.90 -0.34 6.68
N VAL A 132 -3.66 0.75 6.55
CA VAL A 132 -4.68 1.14 7.52
C VAL A 132 -5.85 0.15 7.57
N LEU A 133 -6.35 -0.31 6.41
CA LEU A 133 -7.44 -1.29 6.34
C LEU A 133 -7.02 -2.63 6.96
N LEU A 134 -5.78 -3.07 6.69
CA LEU A 134 -5.21 -4.24 7.34
C LEU A 134 -5.16 -4.06 8.86
N GLY A 135 -4.62 -2.93 9.32
CA GLY A 135 -4.54 -2.61 10.74
C GLY A 135 -5.90 -2.57 11.43
N LEU A 136 -6.91 -2.01 10.75
CA LEU A 136 -8.29 -2.00 11.23
C LEU A 136 -8.87 -3.41 11.34
N GLY A 137 -8.65 -4.25 10.32
CA GLY A 137 -9.07 -5.65 10.38
C GLY A 137 -8.42 -6.41 11.54
N MET A 138 -7.09 -6.28 11.68
CA MET A 138 -6.33 -6.88 12.78
C MET A 138 -6.78 -6.36 14.15
N PHE A 139 -7.07 -5.07 14.27
CA PHE A 139 -7.58 -4.46 15.50
C PHE A 139 -8.93 -5.08 15.88
N VAL A 140 -9.87 -5.16 14.94
CA VAL A 140 -11.19 -5.79 15.18
C VAL A 140 -11.06 -7.26 15.56
N PHE A 141 -10.18 -8.03 14.88
CA PHE A 141 -9.88 -9.39 15.31
C PHE A 141 -9.27 -9.44 16.72
N GLY A 142 -8.39 -8.50 17.05
CA GLY A 142 -7.74 -8.38 18.35
C GLY A 142 -8.72 -8.17 19.51
N LEU A 143 -9.74 -7.35 19.31
CA LEU A 143 -10.80 -7.10 20.31
C LEU A 143 -11.50 -8.37 20.79
N PHE A 144 -11.58 -9.39 19.94
CA PHE A 144 -12.28 -10.65 20.23
C PHE A 144 -11.34 -11.86 20.40
N SER A 145 -10.02 -11.67 20.27
CA SER A 145 -9.03 -12.78 20.27
C SER A 145 -8.00 -12.64 21.38
N ARG A 146 -6.92 -11.89 21.13
CA ARG A 146 -5.77 -11.73 22.01
C ARG A 146 -5.38 -10.25 22.07
N PRO A 147 -5.08 -9.71 23.27
CA PRO A 147 -4.67 -8.31 23.41
C PRO A 147 -3.46 -7.93 22.56
N LEU A 148 -2.52 -8.85 22.29
CA LEU A 148 -1.37 -8.53 21.45
C LEU A 148 -1.77 -8.19 19.99
N VAL A 149 -2.75 -8.91 19.45
CA VAL A 149 -3.22 -8.72 18.07
C VAL A 149 -3.88 -7.35 17.91
N GLU A 150 -4.62 -6.90 18.93
CA GLU A 150 -5.19 -5.56 18.99
C GLU A 150 -4.12 -4.47 18.90
N TRP A 151 -3.05 -4.58 19.69
CA TRP A 151 -1.96 -3.61 19.69
C TRP A 151 -1.16 -3.62 18.39
N ILE A 152 -0.96 -4.78 17.77
CA ILE A 152 -0.36 -4.88 16.43
C ILE A 152 -1.27 -4.21 15.39
N GLY A 153 -2.58 -4.42 15.46
CA GLY A 153 -3.56 -3.74 14.61
C GLY A 153 -3.46 -2.22 14.74
N LEU A 154 -3.45 -1.70 15.97
CA LEU A 154 -3.29 -0.28 16.25
C LEU A 154 -1.95 0.27 15.73
N ALA A 155 -0.84 -0.44 15.97
CA ALA A 155 0.47 -0.06 15.46
C ALA A 155 0.51 -0.03 13.93
N THR A 156 -0.21 -0.94 13.26
CA THR A 156 -0.32 -0.99 11.80
C THR A 156 -1.10 0.21 11.27
N ILE A 157 -2.20 0.60 11.91
CA ILE A 157 -2.96 1.82 11.55
C ILE A 157 -2.06 3.05 11.67
N LEU A 158 -1.37 3.20 12.81
CA LEU A 158 -0.47 4.31 13.06
C LEU A 158 0.68 4.35 12.05
N LEU A 159 1.22 3.19 11.67
CA LEU A 159 2.27 3.10 10.65
C LEU A 159 1.78 3.59 9.28
N GLY A 160 0.57 3.21 8.86
CA GLY A 160 -0.01 3.69 7.60
C GLY A 160 -0.24 5.21 7.59
N ILE A 161 -0.79 5.76 8.69
CA ILE A 161 -1.02 7.20 8.84
C ILE A 161 0.32 7.97 8.91
N ALA A 162 1.27 7.49 9.71
CA ALA A 162 2.58 8.12 9.85
C ALA A 162 3.37 8.08 8.55
N GLY A 163 3.30 6.98 7.80
CA GLY A 163 3.94 6.86 6.48
C GLY A 163 3.39 7.87 5.48
N LEU A 164 2.06 8.07 5.48
CA LEU A 164 1.43 9.09 4.64
C LEU A 164 1.80 10.51 5.09
N ALA A 165 1.75 10.79 6.40
CA ALA A 165 2.10 12.10 6.96
C ALA A 165 3.57 12.48 6.76
N ALA A 166 4.46 11.48 6.75
CA ALA A 166 5.87 11.67 6.44
C ALA A 166 6.16 11.90 4.95
N GLY A 167 5.17 11.70 4.07
CA GLY A 167 5.34 11.80 2.62
C GLY A 167 6.33 10.78 2.09
N LEU A 168 6.25 9.52 2.54
CA LEU A 168 7.17 8.47 2.11
C LEU A 168 7.15 8.32 0.58
N PRO A 169 8.33 8.18 -0.08
CA PRO A 169 8.40 7.90 -1.50
C PRO A 169 7.59 6.65 -1.86
N PHE A 170 7.02 6.63 -3.06
CA PHE A 170 6.14 5.56 -3.53
C PHE A 170 6.75 4.16 -3.36
N VAL A 171 8.02 3.99 -3.74
CA VAL A 171 8.75 2.72 -3.61
C VAL A 171 8.85 2.29 -2.14
N THR A 172 9.21 3.22 -1.26
CA THR A 172 9.33 2.95 0.19
C THR A 172 7.98 2.58 0.79
N ALA A 173 6.91 3.31 0.47
CA ALA A 173 5.56 3.02 0.93
C ALA A 173 5.10 1.63 0.46
N ARG A 174 5.33 1.29 -0.81
CA ARG A 174 5.02 -0.02 -1.40
C ARG A 174 5.67 -1.17 -0.65
N TRP A 175 6.99 -1.11 -0.45
CA TRP A 175 7.73 -2.19 0.23
C TRP A 175 7.45 -2.25 1.72
N LEU A 176 7.18 -1.11 2.35
CA LEU A 176 6.73 -1.10 3.75
C LEU A 176 5.40 -1.83 3.89
N THR A 177 4.40 -1.51 3.06
CA THR A 177 3.11 -2.22 3.07
C THR A 177 3.27 -3.69 2.73
N ALA A 178 4.09 -4.04 1.72
CA ALA A 178 4.40 -5.42 1.39
C ALA A 178 5.01 -6.18 2.58
N ALA A 179 5.92 -5.55 3.34
CA ALA A 179 6.51 -6.13 4.54
C ALA A 179 5.50 -6.28 5.69
N VAL A 180 4.57 -5.33 5.86
CA VAL A 180 3.49 -5.45 6.86
C VAL A 180 2.66 -6.70 6.59
N PHE A 181 2.34 -6.99 5.32
CA PHE A 181 1.64 -8.23 4.96
C PHE A 181 2.55 -9.47 5.08
N ALA A 182 3.64 -9.52 4.31
CA ALA A 182 4.44 -10.74 4.12
C ALA A 182 5.22 -11.15 5.36
N VAL A 183 5.73 -10.20 6.13
CA VAL A 183 6.51 -10.46 7.36
C VAL A 183 5.63 -10.22 8.58
N GLY A 184 4.88 -9.11 8.58
CA GLY A 184 4.10 -8.68 9.74
C GLY A 184 3.01 -9.68 10.14
N LEU A 185 2.19 -10.19 9.23
CA LEU A 185 1.11 -11.11 9.60
C LEU A 185 1.61 -12.47 10.11
N PRO A 186 2.55 -13.16 9.44
CA PRO A 186 3.14 -14.38 9.98
C PRO A 186 3.80 -14.17 11.35
N PHE A 187 4.54 -13.06 11.50
CA PHE A 187 5.25 -12.76 12.74
C PHE A 187 4.28 -12.39 13.88
N ALA A 188 3.20 -11.69 13.57
CA ALA A 188 2.12 -11.42 14.52
C ALA A 188 1.49 -12.71 15.04
N GLY A 189 1.21 -13.69 14.15
CA GLY A 189 0.71 -15.00 14.55
C GLY A 189 1.70 -15.77 15.45
N TRP A 190 2.99 -15.70 15.13
CA TRP A 190 4.06 -16.33 15.91
C TRP A 190 4.25 -15.71 17.30
N LEU A 191 4.17 -14.38 17.41
CA LEU A 191 4.25 -13.65 18.68
C LEU A 191 2.99 -13.86 19.53
N ALA A 192 1.81 -13.81 18.90
CA ALA A 192 0.53 -14.02 19.58
C ALA A 192 0.46 -15.39 20.24
N ALA A 193 1.02 -16.43 19.62
CA ALA A 193 1.13 -17.77 20.18
C ALA A 193 2.04 -17.87 21.43
N ARG A 194 2.88 -16.86 21.70
CA ARG A 194 3.82 -16.83 22.83
C ARG A 194 3.44 -15.83 23.92
N SER A 195 2.37 -15.06 23.72
CA SER A 195 2.04 -13.92 24.58
C SER A 195 0.95 -14.18 25.62
N ASP A 196 0.51 -15.43 25.81
CA ASP A 196 -0.78 -15.75 26.45
C ASP A 196 -0.98 -15.17 27.86
N ASN A 197 0.06 -14.79 28.61
CA ASN A 197 -0.08 -14.12 29.91
C ASN A 197 0.94 -12.99 30.18
N GLY A 198 1.48 -12.36 29.13
CA GLY A 198 2.44 -11.27 29.29
C GLY A 198 1.81 -10.00 29.87
N GLY A 199 2.37 -9.46 30.95
CA GLY A 199 2.06 -8.11 31.44
C GLY A 199 2.34 -7.03 30.38
N ILE A 200 1.86 -5.80 30.60
CA ILE A 200 1.91 -4.72 29.60
C ILE A 200 3.32 -4.47 29.02
N ARG A 201 4.37 -4.59 29.84
CA ARG A 201 5.76 -4.43 29.41
C ARG A 201 6.18 -5.43 28.33
N LEU A 202 5.79 -6.70 28.48
CA LEU A 202 6.10 -7.74 27.51
C LEU A 202 5.32 -7.53 26.21
N ARG A 203 4.09 -7.03 26.29
CA ARG A 203 3.29 -6.67 25.11
C ARG A 203 3.93 -5.52 24.33
N ILE A 204 4.35 -4.46 25.03
CA ILE A 204 5.10 -3.36 24.40
C ILE A 204 6.35 -3.90 23.72
N ALA A 205 7.13 -4.76 24.39
CA ALA A 205 8.32 -5.36 23.80
C ALA A 205 8.01 -6.16 22.52
N TYR A 206 6.95 -6.96 22.51
CA TYR A 206 6.54 -7.71 21.32
C TYR A 206 6.04 -6.82 20.19
N VAL A 207 5.29 -5.76 20.48
CA VAL A 207 4.84 -4.79 19.48
C VAL A 207 6.03 -4.03 18.91
N THR A 208 6.98 -3.60 19.75
CA THR A 208 8.21 -2.95 19.30
C THR A 208 9.05 -3.88 18.43
N LEU A 209 9.21 -5.14 18.84
CA LEU A 209 9.93 -6.14 18.07
C LEU A 209 9.27 -6.37 16.70
N TRP A 210 7.94 -6.48 16.68
CA TRP A 210 7.16 -6.60 15.45
C TRP A 210 7.35 -5.39 14.53
N LEU A 211 7.25 -4.18 15.08
CA LEU A 211 7.39 -2.93 14.34
C LEU A 211 8.80 -2.81 13.73
N VAL A 212 9.84 -3.12 14.51
CA VAL A 212 11.23 -3.12 14.03
C VAL A 212 11.41 -4.12 12.89
N ALA A 213 10.88 -5.34 13.03
CA ALA A 213 10.99 -6.36 11.98
C ALA A 213 10.35 -5.91 10.66
N VAL A 214 9.14 -5.35 10.72
CA VAL A 214 8.40 -4.90 9.53
C VAL A 214 9.06 -3.68 8.89
N ILE A 215 9.44 -2.67 9.68
CA ILE A 215 10.11 -1.47 9.16
C ILE A 215 11.46 -1.84 8.55
N ALA A 216 12.27 -2.66 9.24
CA ALA A 216 13.57 -3.08 8.73
C ALA A 216 13.41 -3.86 7.42
N ALA A 217 12.51 -4.84 7.35
CA ALA A 217 12.25 -5.60 6.13
C ALA A 217 11.80 -4.70 4.98
N GLY A 218 10.86 -3.77 5.23
CA GLY A 218 10.37 -2.83 4.21
C GLY A 218 11.46 -1.89 3.69
N LEU A 219 12.28 -1.32 4.59
CA LEU A 219 13.38 -0.42 4.21
C LEU A 219 14.51 -1.16 3.49
N ILE A 220 14.86 -2.37 3.92
CA ILE A 220 15.86 -3.20 3.24
C ILE A 220 15.37 -3.55 1.83
N ALA A 221 14.12 -4.01 1.69
CA ALA A 221 13.54 -4.31 0.39
C ALA A 221 13.48 -3.08 -0.53
N ALA A 222 13.10 -1.91 0.01
CA ALA A 222 13.09 -0.66 -0.73
C ALA A 222 14.49 -0.27 -1.23
N ARG A 223 15.55 -0.52 -0.44
CA ARG A 223 16.95 -0.27 -0.84
C ARG A 223 17.49 -1.30 -1.84
N MET A 224 16.97 -2.52 -1.81
CA MET A 224 17.37 -3.59 -2.73
C MET A 224 16.76 -3.44 -4.11
N VAL A 225 15.66 -2.70 -4.24
CA VAL A 225 15.19 -2.30 -5.57
C VAL A 225 16.22 -1.34 -6.14
N PRO A 226 16.88 -1.69 -7.26
CA PRO A 226 17.85 -0.81 -7.87
C PRO A 226 17.18 0.54 -8.15
N SER A 227 17.72 1.62 -7.56
CA SER A 227 17.47 2.96 -8.11
C SER A 227 18.00 2.88 -9.54
N ALA A 228 17.10 2.94 -10.51
CA ALA A 228 17.42 2.44 -11.85
C ALA A 228 18.51 3.30 -12.50
N ALA A 229 19.77 2.83 -12.49
CA ALA A 229 20.80 3.04 -13.51
C ALA A 229 22.09 2.23 -13.21
N PRO A 230 22.81 1.65 -14.21
CA PRO A 230 22.41 0.63 -15.19
C PRO A 230 23.44 -0.55 -15.27
N PRO A 231 23.25 -1.53 -16.18
CA PRO A 231 24.26 -1.68 -17.24
C PRO A 231 23.56 -1.82 -18.60
N THR A 232 23.37 -0.72 -19.33
CA THR A 232 24.39 -0.22 -20.26
C THR A 232 24.90 1.17 -19.87
N PRO A 233 26.18 1.49 -20.13
CA PRO A 233 26.61 2.88 -20.14
C PRO A 233 25.64 3.64 -21.05
N ALA A 234 25.13 4.78 -20.57
CA ALA A 234 24.38 5.67 -21.44
C ALA A 234 25.25 5.89 -22.67
N THR A 235 24.74 5.56 -23.85
CA THR A 235 25.52 5.65 -25.11
C THR A 235 26.00 7.09 -25.30
N ALA A 236 25.24 8.05 -24.75
CA ALA A 236 25.63 9.44 -24.55
C ALA A 236 24.97 10.02 -23.29
N THR A 237 25.54 11.08 -22.73
CA THR A 237 24.93 11.87 -21.64
C THR A 237 24.72 13.31 -22.12
N LEU A 238 23.51 13.83 -21.95
CA LEU A 238 23.20 15.24 -22.22
C LEU A 238 23.42 16.05 -20.95
N LYS A 239 24.30 17.04 -21.01
CA LYS A 239 24.51 18.00 -19.91
C LYS A 239 23.62 19.21 -20.09
N LEU A 240 22.80 19.48 -19.08
CA LEU A 240 21.92 20.63 -18.97
C LEU A 240 22.45 21.53 -17.84
N PRO A 241 23.27 22.56 -18.16
CA PRO A 241 23.77 23.48 -17.15
C PRO A 241 22.61 24.26 -16.49
N ALA A 242 22.83 24.70 -15.25
CA ALA A 242 21.89 25.58 -14.56
C ALA A 242 21.55 26.81 -15.42
N GLY A 243 20.26 27.15 -15.47
CA GLY A 243 19.72 28.19 -16.33
C GLY A 243 19.27 27.72 -17.72
N SER A 244 19.59 26.49 -18.13
CA SER A 244 19.13 25.91 -19.39
C SER A 244 17.61 25.91 -19.49
N ALA A 245 17.08 26.34 -20.64
CA ALA A 245 15.65 26.29 -20.90
C ALA A 245 15.24 24.88 -21.31
N VAL A 246 14.23 24.32 -20.65
CA VAL A 246 13.65 23.02 -20.95
C VAL A 246 12.15 23.21 -21.14
N PRO A 247 11.59 22.92 -22.33
CA PRO A 247 10.15 22.94 -22.51
C PRO A 247 9.53 21.73 -21.80
N LEU A 248 8.57 21.99 -20.91
CA LEU A 248 7.71 20.97 -20.35
C LEU A 248 6.42 20.91 -21.18
N TYR A 249 6.22 19.78 -21.84
CA TYR A 249 4.95 19.44 -22.48
C TYR A 249 4.05 18.74 -21.47
N VAL A 250 2.86 19.28 -21.26
CA VAL A 250 1.87 18.69 -20.36
C VAL A 250 0.73 18.16 -21.23
N ASP A 251 0.62 16.85 -21.30
CA ASP A 251 -0.54 16.20 -21.90
C ASP A 251 -1.62 16.04 -20.83
N MET A 252 -2.71 16.80 -20.95
CA MET A 252 -3.87 16.66 -20.07
C MET A 252 -5.09 16.29 -20.89
N GLU A 253 -5.66 15.14 -20.60
CA GLU A 253 -6.97 14.75 -21.11
C GLU A 253 -8.06 15.41 -20.26
N SER A 254 -8.93 16.19 -20.91
CA SER A 254 -10.11 16.75 -20.26
C SER A 254 -11.29 16.75 -21.23
N PRO A 255 -12.50 16.32 -20.79
CA PRO A 255 -13.70 16.42 -21.60
C PRO A 255 -14.20 17.87 -21.75
N LEU A 256 -13.64 18.81 -20.96
CA LEU A 256 -14.08 20.20 -20.89
C LEU A 256 -13.06 21.19 -21.45
N LEU A 257 -11.79 20.81 -21.53
CA LEU A 257 -10.68 21.68 -21.91
C LEU A 257 -9.78 20.94 -22.89
N ALA A 258 -9.62 21.48 -24.10
CA ALA A 258 -8.59 21.01 -25.04
C ALA A 258 -7.32 21.85 -24.83
N ILE A 259 -6.18 21.20 -24.61
CA ILE A 259 -4.88 21.86 -24.58
C ILE A 259 -4.39 21.99 -26.02
N ALA A 260 -3.94 23.19 -26.41
CA ALA A 260 -3.29 23.37 -27.70
C ALA A 260 -1.94 22.60 -27.66
N PRO A 261 -1.68 21.66 -28.60
CA PRO A 261 -0.55 20.73 -28.55
C PRO A 261 0.84 21.38 -28.63
N THR A 262 0.91 22.70 -28.79
CA THR A 262 2.14 23.49 -28.92
C THR A 262 2.48 24.34 -27.69
N ASP A 263 1.61 24.38 -26.68
CA ASP A 263 1.84 25.17 -25.47
C ASP A 263 2.79 24.45 -24.51
N ALA A 264 4.10 24.63 -24.76
CA ALA A 264 5.13 24.19 -23.84
C ALA A 264 5.27 25.18 -22.67
N LEU A 265 5.27 24.67 -21.43
CA LEU A 265 5.65 25.45 -20.27
C LEU A 265 7.18 25.61 -20.28
N SER A 266 7.67 26.81 -20.56
CA SER A 266 9.11 27.09 -20.55
C SER A 266 9.64 27.03 -19.11
N MET A 267 10.37 25.97 -18.80
CA MET A 267 11.04 25.79 -17.52
C MET A 267 12.53 26.14 -17.64
N ARG A 268 13.15 26.44 -16.51
CA ARG A 268 14.61 26.56 -16.40
C ARG A 268 15.13 25.57 -15.40
N VAL A 269 16.19 24.86 -15.77
CA VAL A 269 16.89 23.97 -14.84
C VAL A 269 17.60 24.83 -13.80
N THR A 270 17.41 24.54 -12.51
CA THR A 270 17.99 25.36 -11.42
C THR A 270 19.35 24.85 -10.94
N ARG A 271 19.70 23.60 -11.28
CA ARG A 271 20.95 22.90 -10.92
C ARG A 271 21.58 22.28 -12.16
N ASP A 272 22.86 21.97 -12.11
CA ASP A 272 23.50 21.26 -13.21
C ASP A 272 22.90 19.84 -13.26
N THR A 273 22.31 19.48 -14.39
CA THR A 273 21.58 18.22 -14.54
C THR A 273 22.16 17.44 -15.70
N GLU A 274 22.41 16.15 -15.50
CA GLU A 274 22.80 15.25 -16.58
C GLU A 274 21.69 14.23 -16.81
N VAL A 275 21.35 14.00 -18.07
CA VAL A 275 20.32 13.06 -18.51
C VAL A 275 20.96 11.98 -19.37
N ALA A 276 20.66 10.72 -19.09
CA ALA A 276 21.18 9.60 -19.87
C ALA A 276 20.40 9.46 -21.18
N LEU A 277 21.13 9.17 -22.26
CA LEU A 277 20.57 8.92 -23.58
C LEU A 277 20.80 7.47 -23.99
N THR A 278 19.74 6.85 -24.52
CA THR A 278 19.79 5.58 -25.24
C THR A 278 19.25 5.83 -26.65
N ASP A 279 20.02 5.48 -27.68
CA ASP A 279 19.69 5.76 -29.09
C ASP A 279 19.35 7.23 -29.40
N GLY A 280 20.01 8.16 -28.69
CA GLY A 280 19.81 9.60 -28.87
C GLY A 280 18.58 10.18 -28.16
N GLN A 281 17.80 9.35 -27.45
CA GLN A 281 16.63 9.78 -26.69
C GLN A 281 16.84 9.64 -25.17
N PRO A 282 16.27 10.54 -24.33
CA PRO A 282 16.28 10.38 -22.88
C PRO A 282 15.62 9.07 -22.45
N ASP A 283 16.33 8.27 -21.65
CA ASP A 283 15.79 6.98 -21.16
C ASP A 283 15.17 7.07 -19.75
N GLY A 284 15.03 8.28 -19.22
CA GLY A 284 14.44 8.55 -17.91
C GLY A 284 15.41 8.48 -16.74
N ARG A 285 16.72 8.30 -16.97
CA ARG A 285 17.73 8.45 -15.92
C ARG A 285 18.30 9.85 -15.88
N TYR A 286 18.50 10.37 -14.67
CA TYR A 286 19.03 11.71 -14.43
C TYR A 286 19.94 11.75 -13.20
N ARG A 287 20.82 12.75 -13.12
CA ARG A 287 21.57 13.09 -11.90
C ARG A 287 21.76 14.59 -11.78
N PHE A 288 21.83 15.07 -10.55
CA PHE A 288 22.08 16.48 -10.24
C PHE A 288 23.51 16.67 -9.76
N ASP A 289 24.14 17.76 -10.19
CA ASP A 289 25.44 18.26 -9.73
C ASP A 289 26.55 17.18 -9.70
N GLY A 290 26.51 16.23 -10.65
CA GLY A 290 27.46 15.12 -10.76
C GLY A 290 27.30 14.01 -9.70
N GLY A 291 26.21 14.01 -8.93
CA GLY A 291 25.89 13.01 -7.91
C GLY A 291 25.43 11.66 -8.46
N ASP A 292 24.69 10.93 -7.62
CA ASP A 292 24.18 9.59 -7.95
C ASP A 292 23.12 9.64 -9.07
N TRP A 293 23.11 8.58 -9.87
CA TRP A 293 22.06 8.41 -10.88
C TRP A 293 20.74 7.98 -10.25
N HIS A 294 19.69 8.65 -10.67
CA HIS A 294 18.30 8.40 -10.31
C HIS A 294 17.48 8.09 -11.56
N SER A 295 16.29 7.54 -11.38
CA SER A 295 15.35 7.25 -12.47
C SER A 295 14.01 7.89 -12.19
N VAL A 296 13.30 8.40 -13.19
CA VAL A 296 11.92 8.90 -13.00
C VAL A 296 11.01 7.84 -12.35
N LYS A 297 11.33 6.55 -12.49
CA LYS A 297 10.57 5.44 -11.89
C LYS A 297 10.82 5.22 -10.39
N ASP A 298 11.85 5.83 -9.80
CA ASP A 298 12.15 5.66 -8.37
C ASP A 298 11.23 6.47 -7.45
N GLY A 299 10.50 7.44 -8.01
CA GLY A 299 9.59 8.31 -7.26
C GLY A 299 10.31 9.31 -6.33
N ILE A 300 11.61 9.55 -6.54
CA ILE A 300 12.39 10.55 -5.80
C ILE A 300 12.06 11.95 -6.31
N LEU A 301 11.88 12.12 -7.63
CA LEU A 301 11.37 13.33 -8.25
C LEU A 301 9.87 13.19 -8.48
N THR A 302 9.07 14.01 -7.81
CA THR A 302 7.61 13.99 -7.95
C THR A 302 7.07 15.36 -8.28
N LEU A 303 6.06 15.42 -9.16
CA LEU A 303 5.26 16.62 -9.36
C LEU A 303 4.10 16.59 -8.37
N ARG A 304 4.08 17.55 -7.45
CA ARG A 304 2.95 17.76 -6.55
C ARG A 304 2.13 18.93 -7.06
N ILE A 305 0.82 18.76 -7.12
CA ILE A 305 -0.13 19.78 -7.56
C ILE A 305 -1.03 20.10 -6.38
N ASP A 306 -0.77 21.22 -5.73
CA ASP A 306 -1.45 21.57 -4.47
C ASP A 306 -2.76 22.32 -4.71
N ARG A 307 -2.87 23.02 -5.83
CA ARG A 307 -3.99 23.94 -6.04
C ARG A 307 -4.26 24.22 -7.51
N ILE A 308 -5.51 24.02 -7.91
CA ILE A 308 -6.05 24.49 -9.19
C ILE A 308 -7.17 25.48 -8.86
N ARG A 309 -7.05 26.72 -9.33
CA ARG A 309 -8.07 27.76 -9.10
C ARG A 309 -8.48 28.40 -10.43
N PRO A 310 -9.79 28.39 -10.76
CA PRO A 310 -10.30 29.28 -11.79
C PRO A 310 -10.18 30.73 -11.31
N GLN A 311 -9.74 31.61 -12.18
CA GLN A 311 -9.60 33.05 -11.95
C GLN A 311 -9.94 33.81 -13.23
N VAL A 312 -10.42 35.05 -13.10
CA VAL A 312 -10.56 35.94 -14.26
C VAL A 312 -9.36 36.87 -14.26
N THR A 313 -8.55 36.80 -15.31
CA THR A 313 -7.37 37.64 -15.49
C THR A 313 -7.57 38.49 -16.73
N HIS A 314 -7.54 39.81 -16.57
CA HIS A 314 -7.82 40.77 -17.66
C HIS A 314 -9.14 40.50 -18.42
N GLY A 315 -10.20 40.13 -17.71
CA GLY A 315 -11.52 39.86 -18.30
C GLY A 315 -11.67 38.48 -18.94
N ASN A 316 -10.60 37.68 -19.03
CA ASN A 316 -10.64 36.33 -19.59
C ASN A 316 -10.65 35.26 -18.48
N PRO A 317 -11.45 34.19 -18.63
CA PRO A 317 -11.37 33.04 -17.72
C PRO A 317 -10.01 32.36 -17.90
N THR A 318 -9.31 32.18 -16.78
CA THR A 318 -7.99 31.55 -16.69
C THR A 318 -8.03 30.49 -15.60
N VAL A 319 -7.33 29.36 -15.80
CA VAL A 319 -7.17 28.35 -14.75
C VAL A 319 -5.73 28.40 -14.28
N ARG A 320 -5.52 28.78 -13.03
CA ARG A 320 -4.18 28.85 -12.43
C ARG A 320 -3.91 27.57 -11.66
N MET A 321 -2.89 26.84 -12.09
CA MET A 321 -2.36 25.68 -11.42
C MET A 321 -1.11 26.07 -10.64
N HIS A 322 -1.02 25.64 -9.39
CA HIS A 322 0.19 25.70 -8.59
C HIS A 322 0.61 24.28 -8.26
N GLY A 323 1.86 23.96 -8.61
CA GLY A 323 2.51 22.72 -8.26
C GLY A 323 4.01 22.92 -8.14
N ASP A 324 4.66 22.00 -7.45
CA ASP A 324 6.09 21.98 -7.19
C ASP A 324 6.68 20.61 -7.56
N PHE A 325 7.87 20.63 -8.16
CA PHE A 325 8.68 19.43 -8.32
C PHE A 325 9.45 19.23 -7.01
N VAL A 326 9.11 18.17 -6.27
CA VAL A 326 9.75 17.82 -5.00
C VAL A 326 10.78 16.73 -5.25
N PHE A 327 12.01 16.99 -4.83
CA PHE A 327 13.09 16.00 -4.82
C PHE A 327 13.28 15.48 -3.39
N HIS A 328 13.03 14.20 -3.18
CA HIS A 328 13.13 13.55 -1.86
C HIS A 328 14.54 13.02 -1.54
N GLY A 329 15.52 13.25 -2.42
CA GLY A 329 16.85 12.64 -2.36
C GLY A 329 17.93 13.40 -1.57
N GLU A 330 17.70 14.66 -1.16
CA GLU A 330 18.70 15.40 -0.37
C GLU A 330 18.03 16.32 0.69
N ARG A 331 18.13 15.93 1.97
CA ARG A 331 18.40 16.90 3.05
C ARG A 331 19.88 16.76 3.38
N ARG A 332 20.69 17.73 2.98
CA ARG A 332 21.94 18.02 3.69
C ARG A 332 21.60 18.73 4.99
#